data_AF-A0A2T3XYN0-F1
#
_entry.id   AF-A0A2T3XYN0-F1
#
_cell.length_a   1.000
_cell.length_b   1.000
_cell.length_c   1.000
_cell.angle_alpha   90.00
_cell.angle_beta   90.00
_cell.angle_gamma   90.00
#
_symmetry.space_group_name_H-M   'P 1'
#
loop_
_entity.id
_entity.type
_entity.pdbx_description
1 polymer ?
#
loop_
_entity_poly.entity_id
_entity_poly.type
_entity_poly.pdbx_seq_one_letter_code
_entity_poly.pdbx_strand_id
1 'polypeptide(L)'
;MPLLPVNESGHPDFAAAEPDLLIGLAESAELLSHILHDGFSAIGVLHVCTAPGIANGDITATHTVAIGRLMVELAEALAHTQGLSHECRRYTVDYIGDGRVIDDE
;
A
#
# COMPACT_ATOMS: atom_id res chain seq x y z
N MET A 1 8.37 -9.02 -9.73
CA MET A 1 6.90 -8.98 -9.70
C MET A 1 6.40 -9.22 -11.11
N PRO A 2 5.35 -10.05 -11.30
CA PRO A 2 4.65 -10.15 -12.58
C PRO A 2 4.11 -8.77 -13.00
N LEU A 3 4.17 -8.49 -14.31
CA LEU A 3 3.71 -7.23 -14.90
C LEU A 3 2.21 -7.37 -15.21
N LEU A 4 1.40 -6.40 -14.76
CA LEU A 4 0.03 -6.29 -15.24
C LEU A 4 0.03 -5.99 -16.74
N PRO A 5 -0.91 -6.59 -17.51
CA PRO A 5 -1.19 -6.13 -18.85
C PRO A 5 -1.49 -4.62 -18.84
N VAL A 6 -1.15 -3.95 -19.94
CA VAL A 6 -1.35 -2.51 -20.12
C VAL A 6 -2.17 -2.30 -21.39
N ASN A 7 -3.16 -1.43 -21.32
CA ASN A 7 -3.98 -1.05 -22.46
C ASN A 7 -3.23 -0.07 -23.39
N GLU A 8 -3.84 0.27 -24.52
CA GLU A 8 -3.27 1.21 -25.51
C GLU A 8 -3.01 2.62 -24.95
N SER A 9 -3.65 2.96 -23.82
CA SER A 9 -3.45 4.24 -23.11
C SER A 9 -2.29 4.17 -22.09
N GLY A 10 -1.63 3.01 -21.94
CA GLY A 10 -0.55 2.79 -20.98
C GLY A 10 -1.02 2.57 -19.54
N HIS A 11 -2.32 2.38 -19.30
CA HIS A 11 -2.85 2.08 -17.97
C HIS A 11 -3.01 0.57 -17.77
N PRO A 12 -2.94 0.08 -16.52
CA PRO A 12 -3.19 -1.33 -16.23
C PRO A 12 -4.54 -1.79 -16.80
N ASP A 13 -4.52 -2.91 -17.51
CA ASP A 13 -5.70 -3.60 -18.02
C ASP A 13 -6.04 -4.77 -17.08
N PHE A 14 -6.85 -4.47 -16.07
CA PHE A 14 -7.30 -5.45 -15.09
C PHE A 14 -8.25 -6.49 -15.69
N ALA A 15 -8.96 -6.17 -16.78
CA ALA A 15 -9.86 -7.13 -17.43
C ALA A 15 -9.09 -8.21 -18.20
N ALA A 16 -7.93 -7.86 -18.75
CA ALA A 16 -7.05 -8.78 -19.47
C ALA A 16 -6.08 -9.56 -18.55
N ALA A 17 -6.02 -9.23 -17.26
CA ALA A 17 -5.12 -9.87 -16.31
C ALA A 17 -5.63 -11.23 -15.84
N GLU A 18 -4.71 -12.14 -15.52
CA GLU A 18 -5.05 -13.42 -14.91
C GLU A 18 -5.67 -13.20 -13.51
N PRO A 19 -6.81 -13.84 -13.17
CA PRO A 19 -7.48 -13.61 -11.89
C PRO A 19 -6.62 -13.90 -10.66
N ASP A 20 -5.85 -14.99 -10.66
CA ASP A 20 -4.94 -15.34 -9.55
C ASP A 20 -3.86 -14.29 -9.32
N LEU A 21 -3.38 -13.66 -10.39
CA LEU A 21 -2.44 -12.54 -10.31
C LEU A 21 -3.10 -11.33 -9.60
N LEU A 22 -4.34 -11.00 -9.97
CA LEU A 22 -5.07 -9.90 -9.36
C LEU A 22 -5.36 -10.15 -7.88
N ILE A 23 -5.70 -11.38 -7.50
CA ILE A 23 -5.91 -11.76 -6.10
C ILE A 23 -4.62 -11.55 -5.30
N GLY A 24 -3.49 -12.11 -5.77
CA GLY A 24 -2.21 -11.96 -5.07
C GLY A 24 -1.75 -10.50 -4.97
N LEU A 25 -2.06 -9.69 -5.99
CA LEU A 25 -1.76 -8.26 -5.96
C LEU A 25 -2.65 -7.49 -4.98
N ALA A 26 -3.94 -7.82 -4.90
CA ALA A 26 -4.85 -7.25 -3.92
C ALA A 26 -4.41 -7.55 -2.49
N GLU A 27 -4.05 -8.81 -2.20
CA GLU A 27 -3.57 -9.24 -0.89
C GLU A 27 -2.26 -8.54 -0.50
N SER A 28 -1.33 -8.41 -1.46
CA SER A 28 -0.07 -7.69 -1.24
C SER A 28 -0.31 -6.20 -0.96
N ALA A 29 -1.26 -5.58 -1.67
CA ALA A 29 -1.65 -4.19 -1.47
C ALA A 29 -2.36 -3.99 -0.12
N GLU A 30 -3.23 -4.91 0.29
CA GLU A 30 -3.88 -4.88 1.60
C GLU A 30 -2.85 -5.02 2.74
N LEU A 31 -1.88 -5.92 2.58
CA LEU A 31 -0.77 -6.07 3.53
C LEU A 31 0.07 -4.80 3.63
N LEU A 32 0.46 -4.22 2.50
CA LEU A 32 1.19 -2.95 2.49
C LEU A 32 0.37 -1.83 3.15
N SER A 33 -0.94 -1.79 2.94
CA SER A 33 -1.82 -0.81 3.57
C SER A 33 -1.80 -0.95 5.10
N HIS A 34 -1.87 -2.17 5.62
CA HIS A 34 -1.72 -2.41 7.07
C HIS A 34 -0.36 -1.96 7.59
N ILE A 35 0.73 -2.28 6.90
CA ILE A 35 2.09 -1.86 7.29
C ILE A 35 2.20 -0.33 7.33
N LEU A 36 1.59 0.38 6.37
CA LEU A 36 1.57 1.84 6.35
C LEU A 36 0.77 2.41 7.52
N HIS A 37 -0.38 1.81 7.87
CA HIS A 37 -1.16 2.20 9.05
C HIS A 37 -0.38 2.03 10.37
N ASP A 38 0.32 0.92 10.53
CA ASP A 38 1.20 0.70 11.68
C ASP A 38 2.35 1.72 11.71
N GLY A 39 2.92 2.02 10.53
CA GLY A 39 3.93 3.06 10.36
C GLY A 39 3.46 4.45 10.81
N PHE A 40 2.25 4.87 10.42
CA PHE A 40 1.68 6.14 10.89
C PHE A 40 1.53 6.18 12.41
N SER A 41 1.10 5.08 13.01
CA SER A 41 0.95 4.98 14.47
C SER A 41 2.30 5.11 15.17
N ALA A 42 3.34 4.44 14.65
CA ALA A 42 4.70 4.54 15.18
C ALA A 42 5.28 5.96 15.05
N ILE A 43 5.04 6.64 13.92
CA ILE A 43 5.43 8.05 13.74
C ILE A 43 4.73 8.95 14.77
N GLY A 44 3.44 8.72 15.03
CA GLY A 44 2.70 9.44 16.07
C GLY A 44 3.35 9.30 17.46
N VAL A 45 3.75 8.08 17.82
CA VAL A 45 4.48 7.82 19.08
C VAL A 45 5.81 8.56 19.12
N LEU A 46 6.60 8.51 18.04
CA LEU A 46 7.88 9.24 17.93
C LEU A 46 7.68 10.76 18.08
N HIS A 47 6.60 11.30 17.53
CA HIS A 47 6.29 12.73 17.65
C HIS A 47 6.02 13.12 19.10
N VAL A 48 5.24 12.32 19.84
CA VAL A 48 4.99 12.54 21.27
C VAL A 48 6.29 12.47 22.08
N CYS A 49 7.17 11.50 21.81
CA CYS A 49 8.45 11.37 22.52
C CYS A 49 9.41 12.54 22.27
N THR A 50 9.38 13.14 21.08
CA THR A 50 10.28 14.23 20.70
C THR A 50 9.74 15.63 21.03
N ALA A 51 8.44 15.77 21.29
CA ALA A 51 7.79 17.05 21.55
C ALA A 51 8.43 17.88 22.69
N PRO A 52 8.83 17.31 23.85
CA PRO A 52 9.51 18.07 24.89
C PRO A 52 10.87 18.63 24.44
N GLY A 53 11.65 17.84 23.70
CA GLY A 53 12.94 18.28 23.15
C GLY A 53 12.78 19.42 22.14
N ILE A 54 11.69 19.42 21.37
CA ILE A 54 11.36 20.55 20.47
C ILE A 54 11.00 21.80 21.27
N ALA A 55 10.16 21.66 22.30
CA ALA A 55 9.73 22.78 23.14
C ALA A 55 10.91 23.43 23.90
N ASN A 56 11.88 22.62 24.32
CA ASN A 56 13.09 23.08 25.00
C ASN A 56 14.16 23.65 24.04
N GLY A 57 13.98 23.48 22.72
CA GLY A 57 14.95 23.91 21.70
C GLY A 57 16.11 22.93 21.47
N ASP A 58 16.10 21.76 22.12
CA ASP A 58 17.09 20.68 21.94
C ASP A 58 16.93 19.99 20.57
N ILE A 59 15.72 20.02 20.01
CA ILE A 59 15.37 19.48 18.69
C ILE A 59 14.84 20.62 17.83
N THR A 60 15.36 20.73 16.61
CA THR A 60 14.97 21.79 15.69
C THR A 60 13.53 21.63 15.20
N ALA A 61 12.81 22.74 15.02
CA ALA A 61 11.44 22.71 14.46
C ALA A 61 11.37 22.12 13.04
N THR A 62 12.49 22.11 12.29
CA THR A 62 12.60 21.43 11.00
C THR A 62 12.34 19.92 11.09
N HIS A 63 12.51 19.31 12.25
CA HIS A 63 12.12 17.91 12.52
C HIS A 63 10.62 17.69 12.30
N THR A 64 9.77 18.55 12.87
CA THR A 64 8.31 18.46 12.70
C THR A 64 7.89 18.61 11.25
N VAL A 65 8.54 19.52 10.52
CA VAL A 65 8.27 19.72 9.09
C VAL A 65 8.64 18.47 8.28
N ALA A 66 9.80 17.86 8.56
CA ALA A 66 10.25 16.65 7.88
C ALA A 66 9.31 15.47 8.13
N ILE A 67 8.88 15.26 9.38
CA ILE A 67 7.89 14.22 9.73
C ILE A 67 6.55 14.49 9.04
N GLY A 68 6.06 15.74 9.07
CA GLY A 68 4.82 16.13 8.41
C GLY A 68 4.83 15.80 6.92
N ARG A 69 5.94 16.11 6.23
CA ARG A 69 6.13 15.79 4.82
C ARG A 69 6.14 14.27 4.58
N LEU A 70 6.89 13.51 5.38
CA LEU A 70 6.93 12.05 5.27
C LEU A 70 5.54 11.43 5.43
N MET A 71 4.73 11.92 6.38
CA MET A 71 3.36 11.42 6.57
C MET A 71 2.48 11.68 5.33
N VAL A 72 2.64 12.80 4.64
CA VAL A 72 1.93 13.07 3.39
C VAL A 72 2.36 12.10 2.29
N GLU A 73 3.67 11.92 2.09
CA GLU A 73 4.21 11.01 1.07
C GLU A 73 3.74 9.55 1.31
N LEU A 74 3.71 9.10 2.57
CA LEU A 74 3.18 7.79 2.93
C LEU A 74 1.66 7.69 2.73
N ALA A 75 0.90 8.78 2.95
CA ALA A 75 -0.54 8.78 2.78
C ALA A 75 -0.94 8.71 1.30
N GLU A 76 -0.18 9.37 0.43
CA GLU A 76 -0.31 9.25 -1.02
C GLU A 76 -0.03 7.80 -1.48
N ALA A 77 1.05 7.19 -0.98
CA ALA A 77 1.37 5.79 -1.26
C ALA A 77 0.26 4.82 -0.79
N LEU A 78 -0.30 5.07 0.40
CA LEU A 78 -1.44 4.30 0.93
C LEU A 78 -2.65 4.43 0.01
N ALA A 79 -3.01 5.64 -0.43
CA ALA A 79 -4.15 5.87 -1.32
C ALA A 79 -4.00 5.12 -2.65
N HIS A 80 -2.80 5.14 -3.24
CA HIS A 80 -2.51 4.36 -4.45
C HIS A 80 -2.65 2.85 -4.22
N THR A 81 -2.15 2.37 -3.09
CA THR A 81 -2.21 0.95 -2.72
C THR A 81 -3.66 0.49 -2.52
N GLN A 82 -4.48 1.29 -1.84
CA GLN A 82 -5.90 1.03 -1.65
C GLN A 82 -6.66 1.04 -2.97
N GLY A 83 -6.37 1.99 -3.86
CA GLY A 83 -6.96 2.04 -5.21
C GLY A 83 -6.61 0.80 -6.03
N LEU A 84 -5.36 0.34 -5.96
CA LEU A 84 -4.91 -0.88 -6.63
C LEU A 84 -5.63 -2.13 -6.10
N SER A 85 -5.69 -2.31 -4.78
CA SER A 85 -6.44 -3.41 -4.15
C SER A 85 -7.91 -3.39 -4.57
N HIS A 86 -8.55 -2.22 -4.54
CA HIS A 86 -9.95 -2.06 -4.92
C HIS A 86 -10.22 -2.52 -6.36
N GLU A 87 -9.42 -2.06 -7.32
CA GLU A 87 -9.58 -2.48 -8.72
C GLU A 87 -9.32 -3.97 -8.89
N CYS A 88 -8.26 -4.52 -8.28
CA CYS A 88 -8.00 -5.96 -8.34
C CYS A 88 -9.16 -6.81 -7.80
N ARG A 89 -9.75 -6.40 -6.66
CA ARG A 89 -10.92 -7.07 -6.07
C ARG A 89 -12.17 -6.93 -6.94
N ARG A 90 -12.36 -5.77 -7.56
CA ARG A 90 -13.50 -5.52 -8.46
C ARG A 90 -13.53 -6.50 -9.65
N TYR A 91 -12.36 -6.81 -10.23
CA TYR A 91 -12.26 -7.74 -11.36
C TYR A 91 -12.18 -9.23 -10.95
N THR A 92 -12.16 -9.52 -9.65
CA THR A 92 -12.09 -10.91 -9.12
C THR A 92 -13.27 -11.29 -8.24
N VAL A 93 -14.27 -10.40 -8.10
CA VAL A 93 -15.41 -10.58 -7.18
C VAL A 93 -16.19 -11.88 -7.40
N ASP A 94 -16.33 -12.31 -8.65
CA ASP A 94 -17.07 -13.52 -9.06
C ASP A 94 -16.15 -14.70 -9.42
N TYR A 95 -14.84 -14.56 -9.22
CA TYR A 95 -13.89 -15.62 -9.56
C TYR A 95 -13.94 -16.76 -8.54
N ILE A 96 -14.25 -17.96 -9.01
CA ILE A 96 -14.15 -19.20 -8.23
C ILE A 96 -12.87 -19.88 -8.68
N GLY A 97 -11.83 -19.79 -7.84
CA GLY A 97 -10.51 -20.30 -8.15
C GLY A 97 -10.52 -21.76 -8.58
N ASP A 98 -9.77 -22.07 -9.63
CA ASP A 98 -9.45 -23.45 -9.96
C ASP A 98 -8.40 -23.87 -8.92
N GLY A 99 -8.85 -24.56 -7.87
CA GLY A 99 -7.97 -24.97 -6.78
C GLY A 99 -6.78 -25.69 -7.37
N ARG A 100 -5.58 -25.08 -7.30
CA ARG A 100 -4.31 -25.62 -7.82
C ARG A 100 -4.29 -27.13 -7.66
N VAL A 101 -4.58 -27.85 -8.74
CA VAL A 101 -4.31 -29.28 -8.81
C VAL A 101 -2.79 -29.34 -8.85
N ILE A 102 -2.21 -29.62 -7.69
CA ILE A 102 -0.82 -30.06 -7.62
C ILE A 102 -0.86 -31.44 -8.25
N ASP A 103 -0.59 -31.52 -9.55
CA ASP A 103 -0.20 -32.79 -10.17
C ASP A 103 1.13 -33.18 -9.54
N ASP A 104 1.05 -34.02 -8.50
CA ASP A 104 2.17 -34.83 -8.04
C ASP A 104 2.44 -35.90 -9.12
N GLU A 105 3.43 -35.65 -10.00
CA GLU A 105 4.11 -36.69 -10.78
C GLU A 105 5.60 -36.75 -10.42
#